data_AF-A0A2E7RRI7-F1
#
_entry.id   AF-A0A2E7RRI7-F1
#
_cell.length_a   1.000
_cell.length_b   1.000
_cell.length_c   1.000
_cell.angle_alpha   90.00
_cell.angle_beta   90.00
_cell.angle_gamma   90.00
#
_symmetry.space_group_name_H-M   'P 1'
#
loop_
_entity.id
_entity.type
_entity.pdbx_description
1 polymer ?
#
loop_
_entity_poly.entity_id
_entity_poly.type
_entity_poly.pdbx_seq_one_letter_code
_entity_poly.pdbx_strand_id
1 'polypeptide(L)' 'MSLPILSFIFAMWVLIIIGGGLMVLFIGPLSFSGFGELDPLVNSGAKVIIAMILIFIWVFALLKIKNWIFRKITKT' A
#
# COMPACT_ATOMS: atom_id res chain seq x y z
N MET A 1 7.27 -24.96 8.99
CA MET A 1 7.58 -23.62 8.45
C MET A 1 8.35 -22.84 9.50
N SER A 2 9.33 -22.01 9.13
CA SER A 2 10.10 -21.24 10.10
C SER A 2 9.31 -20.00 10.58
N LEU A 3 9.39 -19.71 11.88
CA LEU A 3 8.77 -18.55 12.53
C LEU A 3 8.99 -17.19 11.79
N PRO A 4 10.17 -16.93 11.22
CA PRO A 4 10.46 -15.71 10.46
C PRO A 4 9.63 -15.56 9.20
N ILE A 5 9.45 -16.65 8.46
CA ILE A 5 8.68 -16.67 7.22
C ILE A 5 7.20 -16.44 7.55
N LEU A 6 6.68 -17.07 8.60
CA LEU A 6 5.31 -16.85 9.07
C LEU A 6 5.08 -15.39 9.47
N SER A 7 6.03 -14.79 10.20
CA SER A 7 5.97 -13.39 10.63
C SER A 7 6.01 -12.42 9.46
N PHE A 8 6.83 -12.72 8.44
CA PHE A 8 6.89 -11.93 7.22
C PHE A 8 5.58 -12.00 6.41
N ILE A 9 5.03 -13.19 6.23
CA ILE A 9 3.75 -13.38 5.53
C ILE A 9 2.62 -12.67 6.28
N PHE A 10 2.55 -12.80 7.60
CA PHE A 10 1.55 -12.11 8.42
C PHE A 10 1.64 -10.59 8.26
N ALA A 11 2.86 -10.03 8.36
CA ALA A 11 3.07 -8.60 8.15
C ALA A 11 2.65 -8.14 6.75
N MET A 12 2.91 -8.96 5.71
CA MET A 12 2.48 -8.67 4.34
C MET A 12 0.96 -8.61 4.22
N TRP A 13 0.22 -9.57 4.79
CA TRP A 13 -1.24 -9.56 4.77
C TRP A 13 -1.83 -8.35 5.49
N VAL A 14 -1.31 -8.01 6.68
CA VAL A 14 -1.73 -6.81 7.41
C VAL A 14 -1.51 -5.55 6.56
N LEU A 15 -0.36 -5.48 5.89
CA LEU A 15 -0.03 -4.36 5.03
C LEU A 15 -1.06 -4.23 3.90
N ILE A 16 -1.37 -5.31 3.17
CA ILE A 16 -2.37 -5.32 2.09
C ILE A 16 -3.76 -4.89 2.58
N ILE A 17 -4.20 -5.37 3.75
CA ILE A 17 -5.51 -5.01 4.30
C ILE A 17 -5.56 -3.52 4.62
N ILE A 18 -4.51 -2.97 5.25
CA ILE A 18 -4.51 -1.58 5.73
C ILE A 18 -4.83 -0.61 4.60
N GLY A 19 -4.22 -0.75 3.45
CA GLY A 19 -4.36 0.21 2.34
C GLY A 19 -5.13 -0.27 1.13
N GLY A 20 -5.55 -1.54 1.07
CA GLY A 20 -6.84 -1.82 0.46
C GLY A 20 -7.93 -1.01 1.17
N GLY A 21 -7.92 -1.02 2.51
CA GLY A 21 -8.78 -0.20 3.36
C GLY A 21 -8.61 1.31 3.14
N LEU A 22 -7.37 1.83 3.15
CA LEU A 22 -7.10 3.25 2.88
C LEU A 22 -7.58 3.68 1.49
N MET A 23 -7.42 2.83 0.47
CA MET A 23 -7.86 3.15 -0.89
C MET A 23 -9.38 3.31 -0.92
N VAL A 24 -10.14 2.41 -0.32
CA VAL A 24 -11.61 2.50 -0.31
C VAL A 24 -12.10 3.68 0.55
N LEU A 25 -11.55 3.85 1.75
CA LEU A 25 -12.03 4.85 2.71
C LEU A 25 -11.66 6.28 2.31
N PHE A 26 -10.45 6.47 1.78
CA PHE A 26 -9.96 7.81 1.45
C PHE A 26 -10.02 8.07 -0.05
N ILE A 27 -9.51 7.18 -0.90
CA ILE A 27 -9.40 7.44 -2.36
C ILE A 27 -10.74 7.25 -3.08
N GLY A 28 -11.55 6.29 -2.63
CA GLY A 28 -12.89 6.00 -3.15
C GLY A 28 -13.79 7.25 -3.23
N PRO A 29 -14.06 7.93 -2.11
CA PRO A 29 -14.92 9.11 -2.08
C PRO A 29 -14.28 10.40 -2.58
N LEU A 30 -12.98 10.43 -2.93
CA LEU A 30 -12.40 11.61 -3.56
C LEU A 30 -13.11 11.88 -4.89
N SER A 31 -13.55 13.12 -5.06
CA SER A 31 -14.13 13.62 -6.30
C SER A 31 -13.62 15.03 -6.55
N PHE A 32 -12.97 15.21 -7.70
CA PHE A 32 -12.60 16.53 -8.19
C PHE A 32 -13.71 17.00 -9.15
N SER A 33 -14.14 18.25 -8.99
CA SER A 33 -15.16 18.89 -9.83
C SER A 33 -14.68 20.27 -10.28
N GLY A 34 -15.15 20.74 -11.43
CA GLY A 34 -14.81 22.07 -11.96
C GLY A 34 -14.09 22.06 -13.31
N PHE A 35 -13.88 20.88 -13.90
CA PHE A 35 -13.33 20.67 -15.24
C PHE A 35 -14.41 20.30 -16.28
N GLY A 36 -15.69 20.32 -15.90
CA GLY A 36 -16.82 20.10 -16.81
C GLY A 36 -16.82 18.68 -17.37
N GLU A 37 -16.80 18.54 -18.69
CA GLU A 37 -16.79 17.23 -19.37
C GLU A 37 -15.53 16.40 -19.06
N LEU A 38 -14.44 17.03 -18.57
CA LEU A 38 -13.20 16.35 -18.21
C LEU A 38 -13.19 15.84 -16.76
N ASP A 39 -14.18 16.20 -15.93
CA ASP A 39 -14.29 15.76 -14.54
C ASP A 39 -14.11 14.22 -14.36
N PRO A 40 -14.70 13.34 -15.20
CA PRO A 40 -14.52 11.89 -15.06
C PRO A 40 -13.08 11.45 -15.32
N LEU A 41 -12.42 12.07 -16.31
CA LEU A 41 -11.05 11.73 -16.71
C LEU A 41 -10.06 12.17 -15.65
N VAL A 42 -10.20 13.40 -15.13
CA VAL A 42 -9.35 13.94 -14.06
C VAL A 42 -9.53 13.14 -12.78
N ASN A 43 -10.78 12.80 -12.43
CA ASN A 43 -11.05 12.03 -11.21
C ASN A 43 -10.47 10.60 -11.28
N SER A 44 -10.57 9.94 -12.44
CA SER A 44 -9.95 8.63 -12.66
C SER A 44 -8.41 8.72 -12.62
N GLY A 45 -7.83 9.66 -13.38
CA GLY A 45 -6.38 9.84 -13.46
C GLY A 45 -5.74 10.12 -12.10
N ALA A 46 -6.34 11.03 -11.32
CA ALA A 46 -5.85 11.35 -9.98
C ALA A 46 -5.88 10.13 -9.05
N LYS A 47 -6.97 9.35 -9.04
CA LYS A 47 -7.08 8.14 -8.22
C LYS A 47 -6.02 7.10 -8.57
N VAL A 48 -5.75 6.89 -9.86
CA VAL A 48 -4.71 5.97 -10.33
C VAL A 48 -3.32 6.42 -9.89
N ILE A 49 -3.00 7.71 -10.01
CA ILE A 49 -1.71 8.26 -9.59
C ILE A 49 -1.49 8.08 -8.09
N ILE A 50 -2.51 8.38 -7.27
CA ILE A 50 -2.43 8.20 -5.81
C ILE A 50 -2.26 6.72 -5.47
N ALA A 51 -3.00 5.82 -6.12
CA ALA A 51 -2.87 4.38 -5.92
C ALA A 51 -1.46 3.88 -6.30
N MET A 52 -0.88 4.40 -7.39
CA MET A 52 0.46 4.05 -7.82
C MET A 52 1.52 4.49 -6.79
N ILE A 53 1.37 5.68 -6.21
CA ILE A 53 2.24 6.15 -5.11
C ILE A 53 2.10 5.25 -3.87
N LEU A 54 0.88 4.84 -3.54
CA LEU A 54 0.61 3.96 -2.39
C LEU A 54 1.33 2.61 -2.52
N ILE A 55 1.39 2.04 -3.73
CA ILE A 55 2.13 0.80 -4.00
C ILE A 55 3.62 0.98 -3.65
N PHE A 56 4.25 2.10 -4.03
CA PHE A 56 5.65 2.36 -3.70
C PHE A 56 5.90 2.40 -2.19
N ILE A 57 5.02 3.07 -1.43
CA ILE A 57 5.14 3.16 0.04
C ILE A 57 5.19 1.77 0.65
N TRP A 58 4.37 0.86 0.13
CA TRP A 58 4.22 -0.47 0.69
C TRP A 58 5.29 -1.45 0.28
N VAL A 59 5.74 -1.40 -0.97
CA VAL A 59 6.93 -2.12 -1.41
C VAL A 59 8.12 -1.71 -0.54
N PHE A 60 8.29 -0.41 -0.28
CA PHE A 60 9.36 0.08 0.59
C PHE A 60 9.20 -0.43 2.03
N ALA A 61 7.98 -0.38 2.60
CA ALA A 61 7.69 -0.91 3.92
C ALA A 61 8.01 -2.41 4.02
N LEU A 62 7.62 -3.22 3.03
CA LEU A 62 7.91 -4.65 2.96
C LEU A 62 9.41 -4.93 2.90
N LEU A 63 10.17 -4.17 2.11
CA LEU A 63 11.62 -4.31 2.03
C LEU A 63 12.29 -4.04 3.39
N LYS A 64 11.81 -3.03 4.13
CA LYS A 64 12.31 -2.69 5.46
C LYS A 64 11.94 -3.76 6.49
N ILE A 65 10.69 -4.23 6.49
CA ILE A 65 10.20 -5.29 7.38
C ILE A 65 10.95 -6.59 7.13
N LYS A 66 11.14 -6.98 5.85
CA LYS A 66 11.97 -8.13 5.46
C LYS A 66 13.35 -8.01 6.08
N ASN A 67 14.07 -6.93 5.80
CA ASN A 67 15.43 -6.76 6.32
C ASN A 67 15.49 -6.77 7.86
N TRP A 68 14.46 -6.26 8.54
CA TRP A 68 14.39 -6.26 9.99
C TRP A 68 14.16 -7.66 10.57
N ILE A 69 13.20 -8.43 10.04
CA ILE A 69 12.91 -9.80 10.48
C ILE A 69 14.13 -10.70 10.23
N PHE A 70 14.74 -10.62 9.05
CA PHE A 70 15.85 -11.49 8.67
C PHE A 70 17.18 -11.14 9.37
N ARG A 71 17.49 -9.85 9.59
CA ARG A 71 18.70 -9.46 10.35
C ARG A 71 18.64 -9.84 11.83
N LYS A 72 17.45 -9.89 12.43
CA LYS A 72 17.31 -10.28 13.84
C LYS A 72 17.74 -11.73 14.09
N ILE A 73 17.66 -12.59 13.07
CA ILE A 73 18.00 -14.01 13.17
C ILE A 73 19.49 -14.24 12.99
N THR A 74 20.16 -13.52 12.09
CA THR A 74 21.60 -13.66 11.83
C THR A 74 22.50 -13.06 12.91
N LYS A 75 21.92 -12.34 13.89
CA LYS A 75 22.63 -11.74 15.03
C LYS A 75 22.45 -12.52 16.34
N THR A 76 21.76 -13.66 16.30
CA THR A 76 21.75 -14.66 17.38
C THR A 76 22.75 -15.74 17.02
#